data_AF-A0A534PU18-F1
#
_entry.id   AF-A0A534PU18-F1
#
_cell.length_a   1.000
_cell.length_b   1.000
_cell.length_c   1.000
_cell.angle_alpha   90.00
_cell.angle_beta   90.00
_cell.angle_gamma   90.00
#
_symmetry.space_group_name_H-M   'P 1'
#
loop_
_entity.id
_entity.type
_entity.pdbx_description
1 polymer ?
#
loop_
_entity_poly.entity_id
_entity_poly.type
_entity_poly.pdbx_seq_one_letter_code
_entity_poly.pdbx_strand_id
1 'polypeptide(L)'
;MHEARISREEPQSEREIEAAGRVANRKCDLRYGLLFPGVGQLCLGRSAEGSFLAALGAAELGTAIASGAKNGFAQPGAKVPLLALGDLLTLSVMDTALETQRAARLRYVPQESLAELFRAPFSAEVMSRPAVWGGIIGALAAGLLVSRIVGGPIDTQNFGKRPVLFGREMNSAVGYPLAAAIGAGVFEHVAIAEETAFRGLLQSGWTRRSGEERGWIYGSLAFGLVHASNIFFLPSDQRLTYLAVGVPFITLLGSYLGLAYRWSDFSLAPPVAIHFWYDFLIEAAGFVANPKDSPLAVTWAVPF
;
A
#
# COMPACT_ATOMS: atom_id res chain seq x y z
N MET A 1 -6.41 15.28 11.36
CA MET A 1 -6.52 13.79 11.39
C MET A 1 -7.78 13.39 12.11
N HIS A 2 -8.31 12.22 11.77
CA HIS A 2 -9.53 11.69 12.37
C HIS A 2 -9.21 10.49 13.25
N GLU A 3 -9.63 10.57 14.50
CA GLU A 3 -9.40 9.53 15.51
C GLU A 3 -10.48 8.45 15.42
N ALA A 4 -10.10 7.20 15.63
CA ALA A 4 -11.07 6.12 15.73
C ALA A 4 -11.80 6.14 17.07
N ARG A 5 -13.00 5.59 17.09
CA ARG A 5 -13.71 5.32 18.34
C ARG A 5 -12.96 4.30 19.20
N ILE A 6 -12.64 4.60 20.46
CA ILE A 6 -11.93 3.68 21.37
C ILE A 6 -12.87 3.12 22.45
N SER A 7 -13.92 3.85 22.80
CA SER A 7 -14.93 3.50 23.81
C SER A 7 -16.35 3.41 23.21
N ARG A 8 -17.23 2.64 23.86
CA ARG A 8 -18.63 2.50 23.41
C ARG A 8 -19.47 3.71 23.78
N GLU A 9 -19.02 4.46 24.77
CA GLU A 9 -19.69 5.61 25.36
C GLU A 9 -19.47 6.90 24.56
N GLU A 10 -18.48 6.93 23.67
CA GLU A 10 -18.21 8.09 22.82
C GLU A 10 -19.43 8.44 21.93
N PRO A 11 -19.68 9.73 21.66
CA PRO A 11 -20.72 10.14 20.73
C PRO A 11 -20.44 9.61 19.32
N GLN A 12 -21.47 9.51 18.48
CA GLN A 12 -21.28 9.11 17.09
C GLN A 12 -20.51 10.19 16.33
N SER A 13 -19.51 9.77 15.55
CA SER A 13 -18.86 10.69 14.62
C SER A 13 -19.77 10.95 13.42
N GLU A 14 -19.58 12.09 12.73
CA GLU A 14 -20.29 12.38 11.49
C GLU A 14 -20.08 11.27 10.45
N ARG A 15 -18.87 10.71 10.40
CA ARG A 15 -18.52 9.61 9.49
C ARG A 15 -19.28 8.32 9.81
N GLU A 16 -19.48 7.99 11.09
CA GLU A 16 -20.29 6.84 11.51
C GLU A 16 -21.76 7.02 11.11
N ILE A 17 -22.29 8.25 11.24
CA ILE A 17 -23.67 8.59 10.83
C ILE A 17 -23.84 8.45 9.32
N GLU A 18 -22.90 9.01 8.53
CA GLU A 18 -22.89 8.87 7.08
C GLU A 18 -22.81 7.40 6.64
N ALA A 19 -21.90 6.63 7.24
CA ALA A 19 -21.72 5.22 6.92
C ALA A 19 -22.99 4.42 7.23
N ALA A 20 -23.63 4.66 8.38
CA ALA A 20 -24.90 4.04 8.72
C ALA A 20 -25.99 4.33 7.68
N GLY A 21 -26.10 5.59 7.24
CA GLY A 21 -27.01 5.99 6.17
C GLY A 21 -26.75 5.28 4.84
N ARG A 22 -25.48 5.18 4.42
CA ARG A 22 -25.09 4.50 3.17
C ARG A 22 -25.33 3.00 3.20
N VAL A 23 -24.98 2.34 4.31
CA VAL A 23 -25.15 0.89 4.46
C VAL A 23 -26.63 0.50 4.54
N ALA A 24 -27.47 1.31 5.21
CA ALA A 24 -28.90 1.10 5.29
C ALA A 24 -29.59 1.27 3.92
N ASN A 25 -29.15 2.24 3.12
CA ASN A 25 -29.72 2.58 1.81
C ASN A 25 -28.93 2.02 0.62
N ARG A 26 -28.15 0.95 0.83
CA ARG A 26 -27.32 0.36 -0.24
C ARG A 26 -28.16 -0.14 -1.40
N LYS A 27 -27.66 0.05 -2.62
CA LYS A 27 -28.36 -0.27 -3.87
C LYS A 27 -28.17 -1.73 -4.33
N CYS A 28 -27.15 -2.41 -3.80
CA CYS A 28 -26.81 -3.78 -4.14
C CYS A 28 -26.08 -4.51 -3.00
N ASP A 29 -25.89 -5.82 -3.16
CA ASP A 29 -25.06 -6.62 -2.27
C ASP A 29 -23.59 -6.19 -2.38
N LEU A 30 -22.96 -5.90 -1.24
CA LEU A 30 -21.57 -5.48 -1.17
C LEU A 30 -20.58 -6.57 -1.62
N ARG A 31 -21.02 -7.84 -1.68
CA ARG A 31 -20.22 -8.94 -2.24
C ARG A 31 -19.87 -8.73 -3.71
N TYR A 32 -20.65 -7.95 -4.46
CA TYR A 32 -20.29 -7.58 -5.83
C TYR A 32 -19.04 -6.69 -5.90
N GLY A 33 -18.65 -6.05 -4.78
CA GLY A 33 -17.37 -5.33 -4.68
C GLY A 33 -16.14 -6.23 -4.88
N LEU A 34 -16.26 -7.55 -4.72
CA LEU A 34 -15.17 -8.49 -4.99
C LEU A 34 -14.88 -8.68 -6.49
N LEU A 35 -15.78 -8.25 -7.36
CA LEU A 35 -15.68 -8.49 -8.79
C LEU A 35 -14.78 -7.46 -9.50
N PHE A 36 -14.81 -6.22 -9.03
CA PHE A 36 -14.09 -5.12 -9.69
C PHE A 36 -13.94 -3.90 -8.77
N PRO A 37 -12.82 -3.15 -8.86
CA PRO A 37 -12.64 -1.92 -8.09
C PRO A 37 -13.80 -0.94 -8.27
N GLY A 38 -14.24 -0.32 -7.18
CA GLY A 38 -15.27 0.71 -7.16
C GLY A 38 -16.72 0.20 -7.08
N VAL A 39 -16.98 -1.07 -7.38
CA VAL A 39 -18.36 -1.62 -7.37
C VAL A 39 -18.98 -1.55 -5.98
N GLY A 40 -18.21 -1.82 -4.92
CA GLY A 40 -18.69 -1.69 -3.53
C GLY A 40 -19.09 -0.25 -3.18
N GLN A 41 -18.27 0.72 -3.58
CA GLN A 41 -18.55 2.14 -3.40
C GLN A 41 -19.81 2.58 -4.17
N LEU A 42 -19.99 2.09 -5.41
CA LEU A 42 -21.22 2.32 -6.18
C LEU A 42 -22.46 1.75 -5.46
N CYS A 43 -22.37 0.53 -4.90
CA CYS A 43 -23.46 -0.05 -4.10
C CYS A 43 -23.80 0.79 -2.86
N LEU A 44 -22.80 1.43 -2.24
CA LEU A 44 -22.97 2.32 -1.09
C LEU A 44 -23.43 3.74 -1.47
N GLY A 45 -23.70 4.01 -2.76
CA GLY A 45 -24.12 5.33 -3.23
C GLY A 45 -22.98 6.35 -3.34
N ARG A 46 -21.71 5.95 -3.15
CA ARG A 46 -20.51 6.79 -3.36
C ARG A 46 -20.16 6.82 -4.85
N SER A 47 -21.07 7.37 -5.68
CA SER A 47 -20.98 7.27 -7.14
C SER A 47 -19.71 7.87 -7.74
N ALA A 48 -19.25 9.03 -7.25
CA ALA A 48 -18.04 9.67 -7.77
C ALA A 48 -16.80 8.81 -7.52
N GLU A 49 -16.62 8.35 -6.28
CA GLU A 49 -15.48 7.52 -5.89
C GLU A 49 -15.52 6.13 -6.52
N GLY A 50 -16.69 5.48 -6.54
CA GLY A 50 -16.85 4.20 -7.20
C GLY A 50 -16.59 4.26 -8.70
N SER A 51 -17.01 5.34 -9.37
CA SER A 51 -16.72 5.55 -10.80
C SER A 51 -15.25 5.82 -11.04
N PHE A 52 -14.59 6.58 -10.15
CA PHE A 52 -13.16 6.84 -10.23
C PHE A 52 -12.33 5.56 -10.09
N LEU A 53 -12.60 4.75 -9.05
CA LEU A 53 -11.93 3.47 -8.85
C LEU A 53 -12.19 2.49 -9.99
N ALA A 54 -13.43 2.42 -10.51
CA ALA A 54 -13.74 1.58 -11.66
C ALA A 54 -13.03 2.04 -12.93
N ALA A 55 -12.94 3.35 -13.17
CA ALA A 55 -12.22 3.89 -14.32
C ALA A 55 -10.71 3.59 -14.23
N LEU A 56 -10.10 3.76 -13.05
CA LEU A 56 -8.71 3.36 -12.83
C LEU A 56 -8.51 1.86 -13.04
N GLY A 57 -9.35 1.02 -12.43
CA GLY A 57 -9.27 -0.44 -12.62
C GLY A 57 -9.40 -0.85 -14.10
N ALA A 58 -10.28 -0.20 -14.86
CA ALA A 58 -10.43 -0.47 -16.28
C ALA A 58 -9.21 -0.02 -17.10
N ALA A 59 -8.62 1.12 -16.75
CA ALA A 59 -7.40 1.62 -17.37
C ALA A 59 -6.20 0.70 -17.10
N GLU A 60 -6.04 0.22 -15.86
CA GLU A 60 -4.97 -0.70 -15.49
C GLU A 60 -5.12 -2.06 -16.18
N LEU A 61 -6.33 -2.63 -16.16
CA LEU A 61 -6.62 -3.89 -16.86
C LEU A 61 -6.42 -3.76 -18.37
N GLY A 62 -6.89 -2.67 -18.98
CA GLY A 62 -6.71 -2.39 -20.40
C GLY A 62 -5.24 -2.26 -20.78
N THR A 63 -4.45 -1.56 -19.96
CA THR A 63 -3.00 -1.39 -20.17
C THR A 63 -2.27 -2.72 -20.02
N ALA A 64 -2.62 -3.53 -19.00
CA ALA A 64 -2.09 -4.87 -18.82
C ALA A 64 -2.33 -5.77 -20.04
N ILE A 65 -3.57 -5.81 -20.54
CA ILE A 65 -3.96 -6.61 -21.70
C ILE A 65 -3.23 -6.12 -22.96
N ALA A 66 -3.22 -4.80 -23.21
CA ALA A 66 -2.59 -4.23 -24.40
C ALA A 66 -1.07 -4.49 -24.42
N SER A 67 -0.39 -4.30 -23.28
CA SER A 67 1.04 -4.59 -23.17
C SER A 67 1.33 -6.09 -23.21
N GLY A 68 0.54 -6.89 -22.50
CA GLY A 68 0.69 -8.34 -22.42
C GLY A 68 0.47 -9.05 -23.75
N ALA A 69 -0.53 -8.62 -24.53
CA ALA A 69 -0.80 -9.15 -25.86
C ALA A 69 0.33 -8.87 -26.85
N LYS A 70 1.05 -7.75 -26.68
CA LYS A 70 2.13 -7.32 -27.57
C LYS A 70 3.49 -7.88 -27.19
N ASN A 71 3.82 -7.89 -25.89
CA ASN A 71 5.17 -8.13 -25.38
C ASN A 71 5.25 -9.30 -24.40
N GLY A 72 4.12 -9.93 -24.05
CA GLY A 72 4.01 -11.00 -23.06
C GLY A 72 3.67 -10.49 -21.65
N PHE A 73 2.88 -11.26 -20.90
CA PHE A 73 2.43 -10.90 -19.54
C PHE A 73 3.51 -10.98 -18.46
N ALA A 74 4.67 -11.56 -18.78
CA ALA A 74 5.82 -11.59 -17.87
C ALA A 74 6.57 -10.26 -17.80
N GLN A 75 6.32 -9.34 -18.74
CA GLN A 75 7.04 -8.07 -18.87
C GLN A 75 6.53 -7.01 -17.89
N PRO A 76 7.39 -6.06 -17.45
CA PRO A 76 7.00 -4.98 -16.54
C PRO A 76 5.79 -4.18 -17.01
N GLY A 77 5.67 -3.91 -18.32
CA GLY A 77 4.55 -3.16 -18.88
C GLY A 77 3.18 -3.84 -18.73
N ALA A 78 3.14 -5.16 -18.47
CA ALA A 78 1.91 -5.87 -18.12
C ALA A 78 1.78 -6.09 -16.61
N LYS A 79 2.88 -6.37 -15.92
CA LYS A 79 2.89 -6.66 -14.47
C LYS A 79 2.51 -5.46 -13.61
N VAL A 80 3.05 -4.27 -13.89
CA VAL A 80 2.78 -3.09 -13.06
C VAL A 80 1.30 -2.69 -13.09
N PRO A 81 0.63 -2.62 -14.25
CA PRO A 81 -0.81 -2.38 -14.25
C PRO A 81 -1.60 -3.48 -13.54
N LEU A 82 -1.20 -4.75 -13.65
CA LEU A 82 -1.87 -5.83 -12.92
C LEU A 82 -1.71 -5.72 -11.39
N LEU A 83 -0.54 -5.27 -10.93
CA LEU A 83 -0.30 -4.98 -9.52
C LEU A 83 -1.21 -3.84 -9.04
N ALA A 84 -1.18 -2.71 -9.75
CA ALA A 84 -2.03 -1.56 -9.45
C ALA A 84 -3.52 -1.92 -9.45
N LEU A 85 -3.98 -2.78 -10.37
CA LEU A 85 -5.34 -3.31 -10.38
C LEU A 85 -5.65 -4.13 -9.11
N GLY A 86 -4.71 -4.98 -8.68
CA GLY A 86 -4.81 -5.75 -7.44
C GLY A 86 -4.91 -4.87 -6.20
N ASP A 87 -4.10 -3.81 -6.14
CA ASP A 87 -4.11 -2.83 -5.05
C ASP A 87 -5.43 -2.06 -5.01
N LEU A 88 -5.91 -1.59 -6.16
CA LEU A 88 -7.20 -0.91 -6.30
C LEU A 88 -8.36 -1.80 -5.87
N LEU A 89 -8.32 -3.09 -6.23
CA LEU A 89 -9.36 -4.04 -5.83
C LEU A 89 -9.30 -4.27 -4.31
N THR A 90 -8.11 -4.51 -3.77
CA THR A 90 -7.90 -4.69 -2.33
C THR A 90 -8.42 -3.49 -1.56
N LEU A 91 -7.97 -2.29 -1.92
CA LEU A 91 -8.45 -1.03 -1.35
C LEU A 91 -9.97 -0.91 -1.42
N SER A 92 -10.57 -1.11 -2.59
CA SER A 92 -12.02 -0.98 -2.79
C SER A 92 -12.82 -1.94 -1.90
N VAL A 93 -12.38 -3.19 -1.80
CA VAL A 93 -12.99 -4.21 -0.94
C VAL A 93 -12.83 -3.86 0.53
N MET A 94 -11.63 -3.46 0.95
CA MET A 94 -11.34 -3.17 2.35
C MET A 94 -12.04 -1.89 2.82
N ASP A 95 -12.09 -0.82 2.01
CA ASP A 95 -12.86 0.39 2.32
C ASP A 95 -14.36 0.08 2.47
N THR A 96 -14.91 -0.79 1.61
CA THR A 96 -16.32 -1.23 1.73
C THR A 96 -16.57 -2.00 3.03
N ALA A 97 -15.62 -2.85 3.44
CA ALA A 97 -15.68 -3.55 4.71
C ALA A 97 -15.58 -2.59 5.90
N LEU A 98 -14.67 -1.61 5.85
CA LEU A 98 -14.54 -0.57 6.86
C LEU A 98 -15.79 0.30 6.96
N GLU A 99 -16.44 0.64 5.84
CA GLU A 99 -17.72 1.37 5.85
C GLU A 99 -18.79 0.60 6.64
N THR A 100 -18.86 -0.71 6.44
CA THR A 100 -19.78 -1.57 7.20
C THR A 100 -19.43 -1.59 8.69
N GLN A 101 -18.13 -1.58 9.04
CA GLN A 101 -17.68 -1.53 10.43
C GLN A 101 -17.92 -0.16 11.09
N ARG A 102 -17.78 0.95 10.34
CA ARG A 102 -18.12 2.31 10.77
C ARG A 102 -19.63 2.43 11.03
N ALA A 103 -20.46 1.93 10.11
CA ALA A 103 -21.91 1.88 10.28
C ALA A 103 -22.34 1.11 11.55
N ALA A 104 -21.62 0.01 11.84
CA ALA A 104 -21.81 -0.79 13.05
C ALA A 104 -21.14 -0.20 14.31
N ARG A 105 -20.46 0.94 14.20
CA ARG A 105 -19.75 1.65 15.29
C ARG A 105 -18.78 0.74 16.03
N LEU A 106 -18.09 -0.12 15.28
CA LEU A 106 -17.07 -0.96 15.88
C LEU A 106 -15.90 -0.07 16.34
N ARG A 107 -15.34 -0.39 17.51
CA ARG A 107 -14.17 0.29 18.04
C ARG A 107 -12.95 0.09 17.13
N TYR A 108 -12.03 1.04 17.15
CA TYR A 108 -10.76 1.03 16.42
C TYR A 108 -10.92 0.99 14.90
N VAL A 109 -12.04 1.47 14.35
CA VAL A 109 -12.24 1.55 12.90
C VAL A 109 -11.73 2.91 12.41
N PRO A 110 -10.80 2.94 11.44
CA PRO A 110 -10.32 4.18 10.83
C PRO A 110 -11.45 5.05 10.28
N GLN A 111 -11.28 6.36 10.37
CA GLN A 111 -12.31 7.33 9.99
C GLN A 111 -12.01 8.04 8.67
N GLU A 112 -10.76 7.95 8.19
CA GLU A 112 -10.34 8.60 6.96
C GLU A 112 -11.14 8.15 5.75
N SER A 113 -11.37 9.10 4.85
CA SER A 113 -11.80 8.89 3.49
C SER A 113 -10.62 8.54 2.60
N LEU A 114 -10.92 7.96 1.45
CA LEU A 114 -9.90 7.64 0.45
C LEU A 114 -9.09 8.88 0.04
N ALA A 115 -9.75 10.02 -0.17
CA ALA A 115 -9.09 11.27 -0.55
C ALA A 115 -8.13 11.80 0.52
N GLU A 116 -8.38 11.51 1.80
CA GLU A 116 -7.48 11.88 2.89
C GLU A 116 -6.26 10.96 2.94
N LEU A 117 -6.44 9.67 2.68
CA LEU A 117 -5.33 8.71 2.58
C LEU A 117 -4.41 9.03 1.40
N PHE A 118 -4.96 9.40 0.25
CA PHE A 118 -4.17 9.91 -0.90
C PHE A 118 -3.35 11.15 -0.55
N ARG A 119 -3.87 12.04 0.31
CA ARG A 119 -3.14 13.25 0.71
C ARG A 119 -2.18 13.02 1.87
N ALA A 120 -2.30 11.91 2.59
CA ALA A 120 -1.57 11.67 3.82
C ALA A 120 -0.04 11.77 3.65
N PRO A 121 0.59 11.21 2.59
CA PRO A 121 2.05 11.32 2.42
C PRO A 121 2.55 12.75 2.18
N PHE A 122 1.68 13.66 1.77
CA PHE A 122 2.02 15.06 1.45
C PHE A 122 1.43 16.05 2.46
N SER A 123 0.67 15.55 3.45
CA SER A 123 0.01 16.39 4.45
C SER A 123 1.03 16.94 5.44
N ALA A 124 1.08 18.26 5.60
CA ALA A 124 1.92 18.90 6.61
C ALA A 124 1.57 18.44 8.04
N GLU A 125 0.29 18.14 8.31
CA GLU A 125 -0.16 17.63 9.60
C GLU A 125 0.46 16.25 9.91
N VAL A 126 0.57 15.38 8.90
CA VAL A 126 1.15 14.04 9.04
C VAL A 126 2.67 14.13 9.06
N MET A 127 3.26 14.82 8.07
CA MET A 127 4.71 14.92 7.87
C MET A 127 5.43 15.76 8.94
N SER A 128 4.73 16.57 9.73
CA SER A 128 5.34 17.26 10.88
C SER A 128 5.61 16.36 12.09
N ARG A 129 5.10 15.12 12.08
CA ARG A 129 5.26 14.18 13.20
C ARG A 129 6.65 13.55 13.19
N PRO A 130 7.42 13.62 14.29
CA PRO A 130 8.73 12.98 14.37
C PRO A 130 8.70 11.47 14.13
N ALA A 131 7.65 10.78 14.57
CA ALA A 131 7.48 9.34 14.34
C ALA A 131 7.35 9.00 12.83
N VAL A 132 6.79 9.89 12.01
CA VAL A 132 6.70 9.65 10.55
C VAL A 132 8.10 9.69 9.94
N TRP A 133 8.90 10.72 10.23
CA TRP A 133 10.29 10.80 9.76
C TRP A 133 11.18 9.69 10.33
N GLY A 134 11.01 9.35 11.60
CA GLY A 134 11.72 8.22 12.23
C GLY A 134 11.42 6.90 11.52
N GLY A 135 10.16 6.68 11.16
CA GLY A 135 9.73 5.54 10.34
C GLY A 135 10.37 5.55 8.96
N ILE A 136 10.27 6.66 8.22
CA ILE A 136 10.79 6.77 6.85
C ILE A 136 12.31 6.55 6.81
N ILE A 137 13.06 7.28 7.63
CA ILE A 137 14.53 7.21 7.63
C ILE A 137 14.99 5.84 8.15
N GLY A 138 14.37 5.35 9.22
CA GLY A 138 14.70 4.05 9.81
C GLY A 138 14.41 2.88 8.86
N ALA A 139 13.23 2.87 8.25
CA ALA A 139 12.83 1.87 7.27
C ALA A 139 13.73 1.91 6.04
N LEU A 140 14.01 3.10 5.48
CA LEU A 140 14.88 3.23 4.31
C LEU A 140 16.30 2.72 4.60
N ALA A 141 16.90 3.12 5.72
CA ALA A 141 18.24 2.69 6.08
C ALA A 141 18.32 1.16 6.29
N ALA A 142 17.34 0.60 7.01
CA ALA A 142 17.27 -0.84 7.24
C ALA A 142 16.95 -1.62 5.95
N GLY A 143 16.04 -1.11 5.10
CA GLY A 143 15.69 -1.71 3.82
C GLY A 143 16.87 -1.74 2.85
N LEU A 144 17.67 -0.67 2.78
CA LEU A 144 18.91 -0.66 2.00
C LEU A 144 19.93 -1.69 2.52
N LEU A 145 20.05 -1.83 3.84
CA LEU A 145 20.93 -2.83 4.46
C LEU A 145 20.46 -4.26 4.15
N VAL A 146 19.17 -4.54 4.30
CA VAL A 146 18.59 -5.87 4.03
C VAL A 146 18.67 -6.19 2.54
N SER A 147 18.39 -5.23 1.66
CA SER A 147 18.57 -5.39 0.20
C SER A 147 20.01 -5.77 -0.13
N ARG A 148 20.99 -5.15 0.55
CA ARG A 148 22.40 -5.52 0.39
C ARG A 148 22.71 -6.94 0.84
N ILE A 149 22.08 -7.42 1.91
CA ILE A 149 22.29 -8.77 2.46
C ILE A 149 21.63 -9.83 1.57
N VAL A 150 20.42 -9.57 1.09
CA VAL A 150 19.60 -10.52 0.31
C VAL A 150 20.02 -10.55 -1.17
N GLY A 151 20.13 -9.37 -1.80
CA GLY A 151 20.40 -9.21 -3.23
C GLY A 151 21.86 -8.94 -3.59
N GLY A 152 22.72 -8.67 -2.61
CA GLY A 152 24.11 -8.27 -2.84
C GLY A 152 24.28 -6.76 -2.99
N PRO A 153 25.48 -6.27 -3.36
CA PRO A 153 25.73 -4.83 -3.50
C PRO A 153 24.81 -4.20 -4.55
N ILE A 154 24.31 -2.99 -4.27
CA ILE A 154 23.55 -2.21 -5.23
C ILE A 154 24.40 -2.01 -6.49
N ASP A 155 23.87 -2.43 -7.64
CA ASP A 155 24.53 -2.22 -8.92
C ASP A 155 24.52 -0.73 -9.27
N THR A 156 25.72 -0.18 -9.51
CA THR A 156 25.94 1.22 -9.84
C THR A 156 26.61 1.40 -11.21
N GLN A 157 26.76 0.32 -11.98
CA GLN A 157 27.45 0.36 -13.28
C GLN A 157 26.81 1.33 -14.29
N ASN A 158 25.51 1.56 -14.15
CA ASN A 158 24.73 2.43 -15.02
C ASN A 158 24.36 3.77 -14.40
N PHE A 159 24.95 4.14 -13.26
CA PHE A 159 24.65 5.40 -12.60
C PHE A 159 24.84 6.60 -13.55
N GLY A 160 23.84 7.48 -13.59
CA GLY A 160 23.82 8.66 -14.47
C GLY A 160 23.62 8.37 -15.96
N LYS A 161 23.41 7.11 -16.37
CA LYS A 161 23.05 6.76 -17.75
C LYS A 161 21.58 7.09 -18.03
N ARG A 162 21.24 7.08 -19.31
CA ARG A 162 19.85 7.28 -19.75
C ARG A 162 18.94 6.16 -19.25
N PRO A 163 17.78 6.50 -18.64
CA PRO A 163 16.84 5.52 -18.12
C PRO A 163 16.17 4.71 -19.21
N VAL A 164 15.86 3.45 -18.90
CA VAL A 164 15.03 2.58 -19.73
C VAL A 164 13.68 2.41 -19.07
N LEU A 165 12.62 2.87 -19.74
CA LEU A 165 11.24 2.67 -19.31
C LEU A 165 10.47 1.94 -20.40
N PHE A 166 9.74 0.90 -20.01
CA PHE A 166 8.95 0.06 -20.93
C PHE A 166 9.77 -0.45 -22.14
N GLY A 167 11.03 -0.82 -21.89
CA GLY A 167 11.95 -1.32 -22.91
C GLY A 167 12.50 -0.26 -23.87
N ARG A 168 12.31 1.04 -23.57
CA ARG A 168 12.80 2.14 -24.39
C ARG A 168 13.74 3.03 -23.59
N GLU A 169 14.91 3.30 -24.16
CA GLU A 169 15.80 4.32 -23.62
C GLU A 169 15.18 5.70 -23.79
N MET A 170 15.10 6.46 -22.70
CA MET A 170 14.50 7.79 -22.67
C MET A 170 15.55 8.86 -22.39
N ASN A 171 15.27 10.08 -22.82
CA ASN A 171 16.06 11.23 -22.39
C ASN A 171 15.97 11.37 -20.87
N SER A 172 17.10 11.56 -20.18
CA SER A 172 17.15 11.65 -18.71
C SER A 172 16.25 12.73 -18.13
N ALA A 173 16.10 13.88 -18.80
CA ALA A 173 15.25 14.98 -18.34
C ALA A 173 13.74 14.64 -18.36
N VAL A 174 13.35 13.59 -19.08
CA VAL A 174 11.97 13.11 -19.16
C VAL A 174 11.81 11.78 -18.42
N GLY A 175 12.76 10.86 -18.61
CA GLY A 175 12.67 9.49 -18.11
C GLY A 175 12.74 9.39 -16.59
N TYR A 176 13.61 10.15 -15.91
CA TYR A 176 13.64 10.14 -14.44
C TYR A 176 12.37 10.72 -13.81
N PRO A 177 11.87 11.91 -14.24
CA PRO A 177 10.59 12.41 -13.75
C PRO A 177 9.41 11.47 -14.04
N LEU A 178 9.39 10.84 -15.22
CA LEU A 178 8.34 9.87 -15.57
C LEU A 178 8.40 8.62 -14.69
N ALA A 179 9.60 8.09 -14.44
CA ALA A 179 9.81 6.97 -13.51
C ALA A 179 9.29 7.31 -12.11
N ALA A 180 9.66 8.49 -11.60
CA ALA A 180 9.21 8.97 -10.29
C ALA A 180 7.69 9.14 -10.25
N ALA A 181 7.07 9.68 -11.32
CA ALA A 181 5.61 9.82 -11.38
C ALA A 181 4.89 8.47 -11.37
N ILE A 182 5.41 7.47 -12.11
CA ILE A 182 4.83 6.13 -12.10
C ILE A 182 5.04 5.47 -10.74
N GLY A 183 6.25 5.54 -10.18
CA GLY A 183 6.56 5.01 -8.85
C GLY A 183 5.67 5.61 -7.77
N ALA A 184 5.50 6.94 -7.75
CA ALA A 184 4.62 7.60 -6.81
C ALA A 184 3.17 7.09 -6.93
N GLY A 185 2.62 6.99 -8.15
CA GLY A 185 1.25 6.48 -8.33
C GLY A 185 1.09 5.02 -7.89
N VAL A 186 2.07 4.16 -8.17
CA VAL A 186 2.04 2.75 -7.78
C VAL A 186 2.14 2.60 -6.26
N PHE A 187 3.16 3.19 -5.63
CA PHE A 187 3.40 3.03 -4.20
C PHE A 187 2.36 3.73 -3.33
N GLU A 188 1.69 4.76 -3.86
CA GLU A 188 0.54 5.35 -3.19
C GLU A 188 -0.63 4.36 -3.11
N HIS A 189 -0.94 3.65 -4.20
CA HIS A 189 -1.98 2.61 -4.18
C HIS A 189 -1.61 1.45 -3.25
N VAL A 190 -0.37 0.96 -3.30
CA VAL A 190 0.14 -0.11 -2.42
C VAL A 190 -0.01 0.30 -0.95
N ALA A 191 0.56 1.44 -0.56
CA ALA A 191 0.51 1.90 0.82
C ALA A 191 -0.92 2.03 1.34
N ILE A 192 -1.83 2.62 0.57
CA ILE A 192 -3.22 2.78 0.99
C ILE A 192 -3.91 1.41 1.09
N ALA A 193 -3.75 0.53 0.10
CA ALA A 193 -4.39 -0.79 0.06
C ALA A 193 -3.92 -1.67 1.24
N GLU A 194 -2.61 -1.74 1.45
CA GLU A 194 -2.01 -2.55 2.50
C GLU A 194 -2.32 -2.03 3.89
N GLU A 195 -2.16 -0.73 4.15
CA GLU A 195 -2.48 -0.19 5.48
C GLU A 195 -3.96 -0.32 5.81
N THR A 196 -4.84 -0.15 4.83
CA THR A 196 -6.29 -0.38 5.02
C THR A 196 -6.58 -1.84 5.38
N ALA A 197 -5.91 -2.80 4.73
CA ALA A 197 -6.06 -4.22 5.00
C ALA A 197 -5.45 -4.64 6.36
N PHE A 198 -4.17 -4.36 6.56
CA PHE A 198 -3.42 -4.85 7.73
C PHE A 198 -3.72 -4.05 8.99
N ARG A 199 -3.79 -2.71 8.92
CA ARG A 199 -3.97 -1.85 10.11
C ARG A 199 -5.46 -1.62 10.33
N GLY A 200 -6.15 -1.22 9.27
CA GLY A 200 -7.58 -0.89 9.33
C GLY A 200 -8.48 -2.09 9.65
N LEU A 201 -8.24 -3.25 9.01
CA LEU A 201 -9.09 -4.44 9.21
C LEU A 201 -8.50 -5.46 10.15
N LEU A 202 -7.30 -5.98 9.88
CA LEU A 202 -6.74 -7.10 10.63
C LEU A 202 -6.33 -6.68 12.05
N GLN A 203 -5.46 -5.67 12.19
CA GLN A 203 -5.00 -5.18 13.48
C GLN A 203 -6.18 -4.66 14.31
N SER A 204 -7.05 -3.82 13.77
CA SER A 204 -8.26 -3.37 14.49
C SER A 204 -9.19 -4.51 14.88
N GLY A 205 -9.36 -5.50 14.00
CA GLY A 205 -10.14 -6.71 14.28
C GLY A 205 -9.62 -7.49 15.47
N TRP A 206 -8.31 -7.72 15.53
CA TRP A 206 -7.67 -8.39 16.67
C TRP A 206 -7.63 -7.52 17.92
N THR A 207 -7.41 -6.21 17.79
CA THR A 207 -7.48 -5.27 18.90
C THR A 207 -8.82 -5.34 19.61
N ARG A 208 -9.93 -5.36 18.86
CA ARG A 208 -11.28 -5.52 19.44
C ARG A 208 -11.47 -6.83 20.20
N ARG A 209 -10.83 -7.91 19.76
CA ARG A 209 -11.02 -9.27 20.31
C ARG A 209 -10.05 -9.61 21.44
N SER A 210 -8.84 -9.04 21.41
CA SER A 210 -7.71 -9.53 22.20
C SER A 210 -6.91 -8.41 22.86
N GLY A 211 -7.32 -7.15 22.70
CA GLY A 211 -6.60 -5.98 23.22
C GLY A 211 -5.55 -5.46 22.24
N GLU A 212 -5.14 -4.22 22.43
CA GLU A 212 -4.30 -3.48 21.47
C GLU A 212 -2.92 -4.09 21.27
N GLU A 213 -2.28 -4.58 22.34
CA GLU A 213 -0.96 -5.20 22.26
C GLU A 213 -0.98 -6.47 21.39
N ARG A 214 -1.95 -7.36 21.64
CA ARG A 214 -2.11 -8.59 20.85
C ARG A 214 -2.55 -8.27 19.43
N GLY A 215 -3.42 -7.28 19.25
CA GLY A 215 -3.83 -6.81 17.93
C GLY A 215 -2.64 -6.34 17.09
N TRP A 216 -1.75 -5.55 17.69
CA TRP A 216 -0.50 -5.12 17.06
C TRP A 216 0.43 -6.28 16.73
N ILE A 217 0.67 -7.21 17.66
CA ILE A 217 1.54 -8.37 17.43
C ILE A 217 0.99 -9.23 16.27
N TYR A 218 -0.30 -9.57 16.29
CA TYR A 218 -0.90 -10.39 15.24
C TYR A 218 -0.93 -9.67 13.89
N GLY A 219 -1.21 -8.35 13.88
CA GLY A 219 -1.10 -7.51 12.69
C GLY A 219 0.29 -7.58 12.05
N SER A 220 1.32 -7.42 12.87
CA SER A 220 2.72 -7.44 12.44
C SER A 220 3.14 -8.80 11.89
N LEU A 221 2.78 -9.89 12.57
CA LEU A 221 3.09 -11.26 12.13
C LEU A 221 2.36 -11.61 10.83
N ALA A 222 1.10 -11.20 10.70
CA ALA A 222 0.34 -11.41 9.47
C ALA A 222 0.96 -10.65 8.29
N PHE A 223 1.40 -9.41 8.51
CA PHE A 223 2.12 -8.61 7.51
C PHE A 223 3.36 -9.34 6.99
N GLY A 224 4.25 -9.77 7.89
CA GLY A 224 5.44 -10.53 7.51
C GLY A 224 5.14 -11.87 6.84
N LEU A 225 4.11 -12.60 7.31
CA LEU A 225 3.74 -13.90 6.74
C LEU A 225 3.21 -13.79 5.32
N VAL A 226 2.42 -12.77 5.00
CA VAL A 226 1.96 -12.53 3.62
C VAL A 226 3.16 -12.25 2.71
N HIS A 227 4.09 -11.42 3.15
CA HIS A 227 5.31 -11.12 2.40
C HIS A 227 6.29 -12.29 2.29
N ALA A 228 6.20 -13.29 3.17
CA ALA A 228 6.96 -14.53 3.01
C ALA A 228 6.61 -15.26 1.70
N SER A 229 5.43 -15.00 1.11
CA SER A 229 5.07 -15.55 -0.20
C SER A 229 5.92 -15.00 -1.36
N ASN A 230 6.65 -13.89 -1.17
CA ASN A 230 7.56 -13.34 -2.19
C ASN A 230 8.67 -14.33 -2.59
N ILE A 231 8.95 -15.36 -1.78
CA ILE A 231 9.88 -16.45 -2.13
C ILE A 231 9.57 -17.12 -3.47
N PHE A 232 8.29 -17.16 -3.88
CA PHE A 232 7.89 -17.78 -5.13
C PHE A 232 8.35 -16.99 -6.35
N PHE A 233 8.73 -15.73 -6.16
CA PHE A 233 9.18 -14.83 -7.22
C PHE A 233 10.68 -14.51 -7.14
N LEU A 234 11.37 -15.04 -6.13
CA LEU A 234 12.81 -14.87 -5.92
C LEU A 234 13.65 -15.98 -6.58
N PRO A 235 14.87 -15.64 -7.07
CA PRO A 235 15.89 -16.61 -7.42
C PRO A 235 16.16 -17.60 -6.28
N SER A 236 16.35 -18.88 -6.61
CA SER A 236 16.45 -19.96 -5.60
C SER A 236 17.58 -19.75 -4.59
N ASP A 237 18.67 -19.12 -4.99
CA ASP A 237 19.83 -18.77 -4.17
C ASP A 237 19.56 -17.65 -3.16
N GLN A 238 18.54 -16.82 -3.38
CA GLN A 238 18.16 -15.72 -2.49
C GLN A 238 17.08 -16.11 -1.46
N ARG A 239 16.31 -17.17 -1.72
CA ARG A 239 15.11 -17.52 -0.95
C ARG A 239 15.36 -17.74 0.54
N LEU A 240 16.42 -18.48 0.89
CA LEU A 240 16.71 -18.78 2.30
C LEU A 240 17.13 -17.50 3.05
N THR A 241 17.97 -16.69 2.45
CA THR A 241 18.41 -15.40 3.01
C THR A 241 17.22 -14.44 3.15
N TYR A 242 16.32 -14.40 2.16
CA TYR A 242 15.09 -13.62 2.24
C TYR A 242 14.19 -14.06 3.40
N LEU A 243 13.98 -15.37 3.59
CA LEU A 243 13.20 -15.88 4.73
C LEU A 243 13.88 -15.58 6.08
N ALA A 244 15.21 -15.63 6.13
CA ALA A 244 15.97 -15.45 7.36
C ALA A 244 16.17 -13.98 7.77
N VAL A 245 16.18 -13.05 6.81
CA VAL A 245 16.53 -11.63 7.03
C VAL A 245 15.43 -10.70 6.50
N GLY A 246 14.96 -10.93 5.28
CA GLY A 246 13.90 -10.13 4.64
C GLY A 246 12.58 -10.19 5.40
N VAL A 247 12.03 -11.39 5.62
CA VAL A 247 10.75 -11.56 6.32
C VAL A 247 10.77 -11.00 7.76
N PRO A 248 11.81 -11.25 8.58
CA PRO A 248 11.94 -10.59 9.88
C PRO A 248 11.99 -9.07 9.80
N PHE A 249 12.73 -8.50 8.83
CA PHE A 249 12.75 -7.06 8.61
C PHE A 249 11.36 -6.53 8.25
N ILE A 250 10.66 -7.15 7.30
CA ILE A 250 9.30 -6.77 6.88
C ILE A 250 8.33 -6.88 8.06
N THR A 251 8.48 -7.90 8.91
CA THR A 251 7.69 -8.03 10.14
C THR A 251 7.94 -6.87 11.11
N LEU A 252 9.20 -6.43 11.26
CA LEU A 252 9.58 -5.32 12.11
C LEU A 252 9.11 -3.97 11.54
N LEU A 253 9.23 -3.76 10.23
CA LEU A 253 8.66 -2.61 9.53
C LEU A 253 7.15 -2.59 9.75
N GLY A 254 6.50 -3.74 9.54
CA GLY A 254 5.07 -3.90 9.73
C GLY A 254 4.64 -3.60 11.17
N SER A 255 5.47 -3.99 12.13
CA SER A 255 5.31 -3.68 13.55
C SER A 255 5.45 -2.19 13.86
N TYR A 256 6.41 -1.50 13.25
CA TYR A 256 6.55 -0.05 13.39
C TYR A 256 5.33 0.69 12.82
N LEU A 257 4.86 0.33 11.63
CA LEU A 257 3.63 0.86 11.03
C LEU A 257 2.42 0.61 11.94
N GLY A 258 2.33 -0.59 12.52
CA GLY A 258 1.28 -0.94 13.49
C GLY A 258 1.35 -0.14 14.80
N LEU A 259 2.54 0.26 15.25
CA LEU A 259 2.73 1.19 16.37
C LEU A 259 2.36 2.61 15.98
N ALA A 260 2.80 3.09 14.81
CA ALA A 260 2.46 4.42 14.31
C ALA A 260 0.93 4.59 14.19
N TYR A 261 0.24 3.54 13.74
CA TYR A 261 -1.22 3.46 13.75
C TYR A 261 -1.81 3.60 15.16
N ARG A 262 -1.28 2.89 16.16
CA ARG A 262 -1.75 2.99 17.56
C ARG A 262 -1.46 4.34 18.21
N TRP A 263 -0.25 4.87 18.03
CA TRP A 263 0.17 6.18 18.55
C TRP A 263 -0.55 7.35 17.91
N SER A 264 -1.31 7.10 16.85
CA SER A 264 -2.14 8.09 16.17
C SER A 264 -3.63 7.81 16.33
N ASP A 265 -4.01 7.18 17.44
CA ASP A 265 -5.40 6.89 17.78
C ASP A 265 -6.14 6.14 16.67
N PHE A 266 -5.41 5.18 16.07
CA PHE A 266 -5.89 4.32 14.99
C PHE A 266 -6.25 5.11 13.72
N SER A 267 -5.50 6.17 13.44
CA SER A 267 -5.47 6.89 12.16
C SER A 267 -4.57 6.16 11.16
N LEU A 268 -5.07 5.87 9.97
CA LEU A 268 -4.31 5.28 8.87
C LEU A 268 -3.35 6.28 8.20
N ALA A 269 -3.52 7.58 8.40
CA ALA A 269 -2.73 8.58 7.68
C ALA A 269 -1.20 8.48 7.97
N PRO A 270 -0.73 8.37 9.23
CA PRO A 270 0.70 8.20 9.51
C PRO A 270 1.33 6.93 8.93
N PRO A 271 0.77 5.71 9.13
CA PRO A 271 1.38 4.52 8.54
C PRO A 271 1.34 4.54 7.00
N VAL A 272 0.28 5.09 6.37
CA VAL A 272 0.25 5.26 4.90
C VAL A 272 1.38 6.16 4.41
N ALA A 273 1.63 7.28 5.10
CA ALA A 273 2.71 8.19 4.74
C ALA A 273 4.09 7.53 4.88
N ILE A 274 4.32 6.78 5.96
CA ILE A 274 5.58 6.06 6.19
C ILE A 274 5.80 5.01 5.10
N HIS A 275 4.80 4.17 4.85
CA HIS A 275 4.85 3.09 3.86
C HIS A 275 5.12 3.64 2.46
N PHE A 276 4.34 4.65 2.02
CA PHE A 276 4.55 5.31 0.74
C PHE A 276 5.98 5.83 0.56
N TRP A 277 6.48 6.62 1.52
CA TRP A 277 7.79 7.25 1.37
C TRP A 277 8.93 6.23 1.47
N TYR A 278 8.77 5.18 2.28
CA TYR A 278 9.73 4.08 2.32
C TYR A 278 9.87 3.41 0.95
N ASP A 279 8.75 2.94 0.38
CA ASP A 279 8.73 2.26 -0.91
C ASP A 279 9.23 3.15 -2.06
N PHE A 280 8.74 4.38 -2.10
CA PHE A 280 9.14 5.34 -3.11
C PHE A 280 10.64 5.63 -3.06
N LEU A 281 11.20 5.84 -1.87
CA LEU A 281 12.62 6.19 -1.72
C LEU A 281 13.54 5.00 -1.97
N ILE A 282 13.17 3.79 -1.52
CA ILE A 282 14.00 2.60 -1.74
C ILE A 282 14.03 2.23 -3.22
N GLU A 283 12.91 2.31 -3.93
CA GLU A 283 12.86 2.08 -5.37
C GLU A 283 13.59 3.19 -6.14
N ALA A 284 13.40 4.46 -5.76
CA ALA A 284 14.12 5.57 -6.37
C ALA A 284 15.64 5.41 -6.21
N ALA A 285 16.12 4.94 -5.06
CA ALA A 285 17.54 4.66 -4.84
C ALA A 285 18.04 3.53 -5.76
N GLY A 286 17.30 2.44 -5.88
CA GLY A 286 17.62 1.33 -6.78
C GLY A 286 17.66 1.77 -8.24
N PHE A 287 16.64 2.50 -8.69
CA PHE A 287 16.54 2.96 -10.07
C PHE A 287 17.60 4.00 -10.43
N VAL A 288 17.91 4.94 -9.53
CA VAL A 288 18.97 5.92 -9.77
C VAL A 288 20.33 5.24 -9.86
N ALA A 289 20.57 4.19 -9.06
CA ALA A 289 21.81 3.42 -9.10
C ALA A 289 21.98 2.64 -10.42
N ASN A 290 20.91 2.00 -10.90
CA ASN A 290 20.90 1.28 -12.16
C ASN A 290 19.66 1.61 -13.02
N PRO A 291 19.68 2.73 -13.76
CA PRO A 291 18.53 3.19 -14.55
C PRO A 291 18.29 2.36 -15.82
N LYS A 292 19.14 1.35 -16.10
CA LYS A 292 18.93 0.40 -17.19
C LYS A 292 17.98 -0.73 -16.79
N ASP A 293 17.86 -1.00 -15.50
CA ASP A 293 16.80 -1.83 -14.96
C ASP A 293 15.56 -0.96 -14.72
N SER A 294 14.40 -1.46 -15.14
CA SER A 294 13.16 -0.69 -15.04
C SER A 294 12.81 -0.45 -13.56
N PRO A 295 12.36 0.75 -13.14
CA PRO A 295 11.97 1.11 -11.75
C PRO A 295 10.67 0.41 -11.27
N LEU A 296 10.30 -0.61 -12.01
CA LEU A 296 8.97 -1.19 -12.21
C LEU A 296 9.09 -2.64 -12.65
N ALA A 297 10.29 -3.09 -13.01
CA ALA A 297 10.64 -4.47 -12.75
C ALA A 297 10.68 -4.55 -11.24
N VAL A 298 9.51 -4.77 -10.62
CA VAL A 298 9.36 -5.22 -9.24
C VAL A 298 10.32 -6.39 -9.09
N THR A 299 11.55 -6.10 -8.72
CA THR A 299 12.53 -7.11 -8.41
C THR A 299 12.20 -7.41 -6.98
N TRP A 300 11.55 -8.54 -6.77
CA TRP A 300 11.16 -9.08 -5.46
C TRP A 300 12.35 -9.22 -4.47
N ALA A 301 13.57 -8.89 -4.93
CA ALA A 301 14.79 -8.75 -4.16
C ALA A 301 14.80 -7.52 -3.23
N VAL A 302 13.97 -6.50 -3.49
CA VAL A 302 13.72 -5.42 -2.54
C VAL A 302 12.55 -5.85 -1.64
N PRO A 303 12.76 -5.94 -0.31
CA PRO A 303 11.68 -6.27 0.60
C PRO A 303 10.71 -5.09 0.70
N PHE A 304 9.56 -5.25 0.03
CA PHE A 304 8.31 -4.59 0.39
C PHE A 304 7.81 -5.21 1.70
#